data_AF-A0AAN4U0U5-F1
#
_entry.id   AF-A0AAN4U0U5-F1
#
_cell.length_a   1.000
_cell.length_b   1.000
_cell.length_c   1.000
_cell.angle_alpha   90.00
_cell.angle_beta   90.00
_cell.angle_gamma   90.00
#
_symmetry.space_group_name_H-M   'P 1'
#
loop_
_entity.id
_entity.type
_entity.pdbx_description
1 polymer ?
#
loop_
_entity_poly.entity_id
_entity_poly.type
_entity_poly.pdbx_seq_one_letter_code
_entity_poly.pdbx_strand_id
1 'polypeptide(L)'
;MIHPALQSQGNAEGRTPVVLLTGADRLSLDSVAFSLVDSFPSVCSIAYDVRPNEAVESGLDIVRNVAKPQASGVVFGESDSFGLEGCCMSCAVKHDLERTLGSLQGRAGAFLVSLPVGLEATPVAQYLADSFRLNEWGESMFVGAVANAVGLDEFEERFFDDDRLCLYGMGEENGVYDERSTGVVVSRLIREASCVLELPVIGAGCLARHLGTDGECACRDIIRAIALRDALVCEDAHTVGLVDLVQASVCAAMPL
;
A
#
# COMPACT_ATOMS: atom_id res chain seq x y z
N MET A 1 13.77 40.58 21.05
CA MET A 1 12.67 39.83 20.40
C MET A 1 13.32 38.60 19.80
N ILE A 2 13.18 37.46 20.48
CA ILE A 2 13.92 36.23 20.17
C ILE A 2 13.04 35.41 19.22
N HIS A 3 13.56 35.11 18.02
CA HIS A 3 12.96 34.16 17.08
C HIS A 3 12.86 32.78 17.76
N PRO A 4 11.71 32.09 17.72
CA PRO A 4 11.67 30.69 18.09
C PRO A 4 12.41 29.90 17.00
N ALA A 5 13.53 29.29 17.39
CA ALA A 5 14.25 28.34 16.55
C ALA A 5 13.33 27.15 16.26
N LEU A 6 13.23 26.79 14.98
CA LEU A 6 12.68 25.53 14.51
C LEU A 6 13.33 24.39 15.30
N GLN A 7 12.55 23.72 16.15
CA GLN A 7 12.97 22.49 16.80
C GLN A 7 13.26 21.46 15.72
N SER A 8 14.52 21.07 15.62
CA SER A 8 15.03 19.98 14.80
C SER A 8 14.21 18.72 15.04
N GLN A 9 13.82 18.06 13.94
CA GLN A 9 13.15 16.77 13.91
C GLN A 9 14.01 15.68 14.57
N GLY A 10 13.91 15.55 15.89
CA GLY A 10 14.55 14.51 16.70
C GLY A 10 13.60 13.46 17.27
N ASN A 11 12.35 13.35 16.77
CA ASN A 11 11.26 12.62 17.43
C ASN A 11 10.71 11.41 16.63
N ALA A 12 11.51 10.75 15.80
CA ALA A 12 11.10 9.47 15.20
C ALA A 12 11.26 8.29 16.17
N GLU A 13 12.10 8.42 17.20
CA GLU A 13 12.24 7.42 18.26
C GLU A 13 10.97 7.41 19.13
N GLY A 14 10.12 6.39 18.93
CA GLY A 14 8.94 6.14 19.76
C GLY A 14 7.58 6.50 19.15
N ARG A 15 7.52 6.99 17.90
CA ARG A 15 6.25 7.13 17.17
C ARG A 15 5.90 5.84 16.44
N THR A 16 4.61 5.50 16.41
CA THR A 16 4.08 4.33 15.70
C THR A 16 4.00 4.64 14.19
N PRO A 17 4.74 3.91 13.33
CA PRO A 17 4.67 4.11 11.89
C PRO A 17 3.37 3.53 11.32
N VAL A 18 2.85 4.22 10.30
CA VAL A 18 1.77 3.76 9.42
C VAL A 18 2.35 3.56 8.03
N VAL A 19 2.37 2.32 7.55
CA VAL A 19 2.82 1.94 6.21
C VAL A 19 1.59 1.76 5.34
N LEU A 20 1.54 2.46 4.20
CA LEU A 20 0.49 2.30 3.19
C LEU A 20 1.00 1.35 2.11
N LEU A 21 0.25 0.29 1.83
CA LEU A 21 0.56 -0.70 0.80
C LEU A 21 -0.44 -0.57 -0.35
N THR A 22 0.07 -0.33 -1.55
CA THR A 22 -0.70 -0.26 -2.81
C THR A 22 -0.33 -1.41 -3.74
N GLY A 23 -1.18 -1.64 -4.75
CA GLY A 23 -0.94 -2.64 -5.77
C GLY A 23 -2.07 -2.65 -6.80
N ALA A 24 -1.80 -3.25 -7.95
CA ALA A 24 -2.74 -3.36 -9.07
C ALA A 24 -3.42 -4.74 -9.18
N ASP A 25 -3.09 -5.67 -8.28
CA ASP A 25 -3.76 -6.95 -8.19
C ASP A 25 -3.82 -7.43 -6.73
N ARG A 26 -4.86 -8.18 -6.42
CA ARG A 26 -5.16 -8.60 -5.06
C ARG A 26 -4.16 -9.61 -4.51
N LEU A 27 -3.68 -10.53 -5.34
CA LEU A 27 -2.78 -11.60 -4.92
C LEU A 27 -1.42 -11.03 -4.51
N SER A 28 -0.90 -10.06 -5.27
CA SER A 28 0.35 -9.39 -4.93
C SER A 28 0.23 -8.62 -3.62
N LEU A 29 -0.86 -7.86 -3.45
CA LEU A 29 -1.16 -7.15 -2.21
C LEU A 29 -1.20 -8.09 -1.01
N ASP A 30 -1.98 -9.17 -1.10
CA ASP A 30 -2.16 -10.11 0.02
C ASP A 30 -0.86 -10.86 0.36
N SER A 31 -0.06 -11.24 -0.65
CA SER A 31 1.22 -11.92 -0.47
C SER A 31 2.26 -11.03 0.24
N VAL A 32 2.39 -9.77 -0.22
CA VAL A 32 3.29 -8.80 0.41
C VAL A 32 2.79 -8.45 1.81
N ALA A 33 1.49 -8.19 1.97
CA ALA A 33 0.91 -7.87 3.27
C ALA A 33 1.15 -8.98 4.30
N PHE A 34 0.96 -10.24 3.91
CA PHE A 34 1.24 -11.39 4.76
C PHE A 34 2.70 -11.40 5.25
N SER A 35 3.65 -11.20 4.35
CA SER A 35 5.08 -11.22 4.66
C SER A 35 5.48 -10.09 5.62
N LEU A 36 4.98 -8.88 5.37
CA LEU A 36 5.22 -7.72 6.23
C LEU A 36 4.60 -7.91 7.61
N VAL A 37 3.41 -8.49 7.67
CA VAL A 37 2.74 -8.78 8.95
C VAL A 37 3.51 -9.82 9.77
N ASP A 38 3.97 -10.89 9.13
CA ASP A 38 4.76 -11.95 9.78
C ASP A 38 6.10 -11.42 10.32
N SER A 39 6.69 -10.44 9.63
CA SER A 39 7.97 -9.82 10.03
C SER A 39 7.91 -8.96 11.31
N PHE A 40 6.72 -8.55 11.78
CA PHE A 40 6.59 -7.61 12.89
C PHE A 40 5.46 -8.00 13.88
N PRO A 41 5.77 -8.68 14.99
CA PRO A 41 4.77 -9.28 15.88
C PRO A 41 3.73 -8.32 16.48
N SER A 42 4.06 -7.03 16.62
CA SER A 42 3.15 -6.02 17.19
C SER A 42 2.44 -5.15 16.14
N VAL A 43 2.42 -5.59 14.87
CA VAL A 43 1.71 -4.91 13.79
C VAL A 43 0.21 -5.08 13.92
N CYS A 44 -0.54 -4.01 13.64
CA CYS A 44 -1.96 -4.10 13.33
C CYS A 44 -2.16 -3.90 11.82
N SER A 45 -2.84 -4.85 11.18
CA SER A 45 -3.14 -4.77 9.75
C SER A 45 -4.56 -4.24 9.53
N ILE A 46 -4.70 -3.29 8.61
CA ILE A 46 -5.97 -2.75 8.16
C ILE A 46 -6.02 -2.95 6.64
N ALA A 47 -6.86 -3.86 6.17
CA ALA A 47 -6.98 -4.16 4.75
C ALA A 47 -8.32 -3.66 4.22
N TYR A 48 -8.26 -2.81 3.20
CA TYR A 48 -9.42 -2.36 2.46
C TYR A 48 -9.58 -3.17 1.17
N ASP A 49 -10.82 -3.43 0.81
CA ASP A 49 -11.22 -4.07 -0.43
C ASP A 49 -12.52 -3.46 -0.94
N VAL A 50 -12.91 -3.78 -2.17
CA VAL A 50 -14.21 -3.39 -2.73
C VAL A 50 -15.07 -4.61 -3.01
N ARG A 51 -16.38 -4.44 -2.92
CA ARG A 51 -17.36 -5.46 -3.34
C ARG A 51 -18.49 -4.81 -4.14
N PRO A 52 -19.03 -5.49 -5.16
CA PRO A 52 -20.22 -5.00 -5.85
C PRO A 52 -21.41 -4.94 -4.88
N ASN A 53 -22.13 -3.81 -4.92
CA ASN A 53 -23.37 -3.60 -4.18
C ASN A 53 -24.34 -2.72 -5.01
N GLU A 54 -25.32 -3.37 -5.63
CA GLU A 54 -26.33 -2.71 -6.47
C GLU A 54 -27.26 -1.77 -5.69
N ALA A 55 -27.31 -1.85 -4.36
CA ALA A 55 -28.14 -0.98 -3.53
C ALA A 55 -27.51 0.41 -3.31
N VAL A 56 -26.23 0.59 -3.63
CA VAL A 56 -25.48 1.84 -3.45
C VAL A 56 -25.30 2.53 -4.80
N GLU A 57 -25.37 3.86 -4.82
CA GLU A 57 -25.29 4.66 -6.06
C GLU A 57 -24.05 4.37 -6.91
N SER A 58 -22.89 4.18 -6.27
CA SER A 58 -21.63 3.85 -6.94
C SER A 58 -21.54 2.39 -7.40
N GLY A 59 -22.48 1.54 -6.99
CA GLY A 59 -22.43 0.10 -7.21
C GLY A 59 -21.41 -0.64 -6.36
N LEU A 60 -20.78 0.02 -5.37
CA LEU A 60 -19.67 -0.54 -4.59
C LEU A 60 -19.81 -0.32 -3.08
N ASP A 61 -19.49 -1.37 -2.33
CA ASP A 61 -19.15 -1.30 -0.91
C ASP A 61 -17.62 -1.30 -0.75
N ILE A 62 -17.15 -0.57 0.25
CA ILE A 62 -15.80 -0.72 0.78
C ILE A 62 -15.86 -1.68 1.96
N VAL A 63 -15.01 -2.69 1.96
CA VAL A 63 -14.84 -3.65 3.04
C VAL A 63 -13.53 -3.34 3.76
N ARG A 64 -13.59 -3.13 5.07
CA ARG A 64 -12.42 -2.99 5.93
C ARG A 64 -12.28 -4.20 6.82
N ASN A 65 -11.11 -4.81 6.81
CA ASN A 65 -10.71 -5.87 7.74
C ASN A 65 -9.60 -5.34 8.66
N VAL A 66 -9.79 -5.46 9.98
CA VAL A 66 -8.78 -5.05 10.97
C VAL A 66 -8.28 -6.28 11.70
N ALA A 67 -7.01 -6.64 11.50
CA ALA A 67 -6.36 -7.72 12.23
C ALA A 67 -5.43 -7.14 13.32
N LYS A 68 -5.68 -7.52 14.58
CA LYS A 68 -4.95 -7.00 15.75
C LYS A 68 -3.86 -8.01 16.17
N PRO A 69 -2.71 -7.54 16.67
CA PRO A 69 -1.67 -8.44 17.18
C PRO A 69 -2.16 -9.17 18.43
N GLN A 70 -1.93 -10.48 18.51
CA GLN A 70 -2.19 -11.28 19.72
C GLN A 70 -0.95 -12.10 20.10
N ALA A 71 -0.91 -12.56 21.36
CA ALA A 71 0.21 -13.35 21.89
C ALA A 71 0.49 -14.66 21.13
N SER A 72 -0.48 -15.16 20.36
CA SER A 72 -0.38 -16.38 19.54
C SER A 72 -0.24 -16.11 18.03
N GLY A 73 -0.03 -14.86 17.62
CA GLY A 73 0.03 -14.43 16.21
C GLY A 73 -1.13 -13.51 15.82
N VAL A 74 -1.44 -13.43 14.52
CA VAL A 74 -2.51 -12.57 13.99
C VAL A 74 -3.81 -13.36 13.88
N VAL A 75 -4.88 -12.83 14.50
CA VAL A 75 -6.23 -13.39 14.37
C VAL A 75 -7.01 -12.54 13.37
N PHE A 76 -7.75 -13.19 12.46
CA PHE A 76 -8.73 -12.54 11.60
C PHE A 76 -9.68 -11.72 12.48
N GLY A 77 -9.59 -10.39 12.39
CA GLY A 77 -10.29 -9.51 13.30
C GLY A 77 -11.63 -9.01 12.74
N GLU A 78 -11.97 -7.78 13.09
CA GLU A 78 -13.26 -7.16 12.78
C GLU A 78 -13.35 -6.84 11.28
N SER A 79 -14.40 -7.31 10.62
CA SER A 79 -14.75 -6.98 9.24
C SER A 79 -15.99 -6.10 9.26
N ASP A 80 -15.87 -4.91 8.70
CA ASP A 80 -17.00 -4.00 8.48
C ASP A 80 -17.09 -3.64 7.00
N SER A 81 -18.31 -3.32 6.54
CA SER A 81 -18.54 -2.81 5.19
C SER A 81 -19.41 -1.56 5.22
N PHE A 82 -19.18 -0.66 4.27
CA PHE A 82 -19.97 0.54 4.10
C PHE A 82 -20.06 0.93 2.62
N GLY A 83 -21.22 1.46 2.22
CA GLY A 83 -21.46 1.89 0.84
C GLY A 83 -20.59 3.08 0.46
N LEU A 84 -20.05 3.05 -0.75
CA LEU A 84 -19.38 4.20 -1.34
C LEU A 84 -20.42 5.20 -1.85
N GLU A 85 -20.85 6.13 -0.99
CA GLU A 85 -21.89 7.12 -1.26
C GLU A 85 -21.31 8.53 -1.44
N GLY A 86 -21.70 9.23 -2.51
CA GLY A 86 -21.47 10.68 -2.68
C GLY A 86 -20.02 11.17 -2.73
N CYS A 87 -19.02 10.28 -2.72
CA CYS A 87 -17.60 10.62 -2.83
C CYS A 87 -16.79 9.50 -3.51
N CYS A 88 -15.54 9.80 -3.91
CA CYS A 88 -14.66 8.78 -4.50
C CYS A 88 -14.08 7.83 -3.46
N MET A 89 -13.60 6.67 -3.91
CA MET A 89 -12.99 5.64 -3.06
C MET A 89 -11.88 6.19 -2.15
N SER A 90 -11.03 7.08 -2.66
CA SER A 90 -9.96 7.70 -1.87
C SER A 90 -10.51 8.53 -0.70
N CYS A 91 -11.61 9.27 -0.89
CA CYS A 91 -12.21 10.07 0.18
C CYS A 91 -12.80 9.17 1.28
N ALA A 92 -13.52 8.14 0.87
CA ALA A 92 -14.15 7.19 1.78
C ALA A 92 -13.10 6.45 2.63
N VAL A 93 -12.03 5.93 2.01
CA VAL A 93 -10.93 5.25 2.72
C VAL A 93 -10.21 6.20 3.66
N LYS A 94 -9.93 7.45 3.29
CA LYS A 94 -9.25 8.43 4.15
C LYS A 94 -10.00 8.69 5.46
N HIS A 95 -11.28 9.03 5.35
CA HIS A 95 -12.11 9.36 6.50
C HIS A 95 -12.32 8.16 7.42
N ASP A 96 -12.48 6.99 6.83
CA ASP A 96 -12.62 5.76 7.59
C ASP A 96 -11.32 5.40 8.31
N LEU A 97 -10.19 5.41 7.59
CA LEU A 97 -8.87 5.07 8.13
C LEU A 97 -8.45 5.99 9.27
N GLU A 98 -8.71 7.29 9.15
CA GLU A 98 -8.48 8.25 10.24
C GLU A 98 -9.24 7.85 11.52
N ARG A 99 -10.52 7.54 11.38
CA ARG A 99 -11.37 7.10 12.51
C ARG A 99 -10.86 5.78 13.08
N THR A 100 -10.50 4.83 12.23
CA THR A 100 -9.98 3.52 12.64
C THR A 100 -8.66 3.69 13.41
N LEU A 101 -7.70 4.45 12.88
CA LEU A 101 -6.42 4.69 13.55
C LEU A 101 -6.59 5.39 14.89
N GLY A 102 -7.48 6.40 14.97
CA GLY A 102 -7.82 7.05 16.23
C GLY A 102 -8.36 6.06 17.28
N SER A 103 -9.21 5.10 16.87
CA SER A 103 -9.73 4.07 17.79
C SER A 103 -8.67 3.05 18.24
N LEU A 104 -7.59 2.90 17.48
CA LEU A 104 -6.52 1.93 17.69
C LEU A 104 -5.23 2.54 18.27
N GLN A 105 -5.24 3.84 18.58
CA GLN A 105 -4.08 4.53 19.13
C GLN A 105 -3.51 3.81 20.36
N GLY A 106 -2.19 3.61 20.35
CA GLY A 106 -1.45 2.96 21.44
C GLY A 106 -1.65 1.45 21.55
N ARG A 107 -2.34 0.81 20.58
CA ARG A 107 -2.60 -0.64 20.59
C ARG A 107 -1.64 -1.49 19.75
N ALA A 108 -0.77 -0.85 18.96
CA ALA A 108 0.14 -1.53 18.06
C ALA A 108 1.51 -0.83 18.01
N GLY A 109 2.56 -1.60 17.72
CA GLY A 109 3.91 -1.06 17.48
C GLY A 109 4.06 -0.47 16.07
N ALA A 110 3.20 -0.86 15.13
CA ALA A 110 3.12 -0.34 13.77
C ALA A 110 1.74 -0.64 13.17
N PHE A 111 1.36 0.10 12.13
CA PHE A 111 0.19 -0.18 11.30
C PHE A 111 0.60 -0.49 9.87
N LEU A 112 0.09 -1.58 9.31
CA LEU A 112 0.13 -1.86 7.88
C LEU A 112 -1.27 -1.63 7.31
N VAL A 113 -1.39 -0.74 6.33
CA VAL A 113 -2.66 -0.43 5.69
C VAL A 113 -2.61 -0.88 4.24
N SER A 114 -3.30 -1.97 3.90
CA SER A 114 -3.46 -2.39 2.50
C SER A 114 -4.64 -1.64 1.89
N LEU A 115 -4.36 -0.81 0.89
CA LEU A 115 -5.37 -0.04 0.18
C LEU A 115 -6.08 -0.92 -0.87
N PRO A 116 -7.30 -0.55 -1.31
CA PRO A 116 -7.96 -1.25 -2.41
C PRO A 116 -7.08 -1.27 -3.67
N VAL A 117 -7.27 -2.28 -4.50
CA VAL A 117 -6.60 -2.40 -5.79
C VAL A 117 -6.73 -1.10 -6.58
N GLY A 118 -5.60 -0.56 -7.05
CA GLY A 118 -5.57 0.64 -7.88
C GLY A 118 -5.74 1.98 -7.16
N LEU A 119 -5.84 1.98 -5.83
CA LEU A 119 -5.94 3.22 -5.06
C LEU A 119 -4.56 3.84 -4.83
N GLU A 120 -4.41 5.11 -5.19
CA GLU A 120 -3.20 5.89 -4.90
C GLU A 120 -3.06 6.17 -3.39
N ALA A 121 -1.88 5.92 -2.85
CA ALA A 121 -1.53 6.16 -1.46
C ALA A 121 -1.13 7.60 -1.18
N THR A 122 -0.56 8.36 -2.12
CA THR A 122 -0.11 9.74 -1.86
C THR A 122 -1.21 10.62 -1.26
N PRO A 123 -2.45 10.64 -1.81
CA PRO A 123 -3.51 11.46 -1.23
C PRO A 123 -3.94 10.98 0.17
N VAL A 124 -3.81 9.68 0.46
CA VAL A 124 -4.10 9.10 1.78
C VAL A 124 -3.01 9.46 2.78
N ALA A 125 -1.74 9.33 2.39
CA ALA A 125 -0.57 9.69 3.17
C ALA A 125 -0.60 11.17 3.59
N GLN A 126 -0.88 12.07 2.65
CA GLN A 126 -0.96 13.51 2.93
C GLN A 126 -2.08 13.83 3.91
N TYR A 127 -3.26 13.25 3.69
CA TYR A 127 -4.40 13.44 4.59
C TYR A 127 -4.09 12.95 6.01
N LEU A 128 -3.52 11.76 6.15
CA LEU A 128 -3.11 11.23 7.46
C LEU A 128 -2.03 12.08 8.12
N ALA A 129 -1.03 12.53 7.36
CA ALA A 129 0.02 13.38 7.91
C ALA A 129 -0.53 14.70 8.47
N ASP A 130 -1.53 15.28 7.81
CA ASP A 130 -2.24 16.46 8.30
C ASP A 130 -3.11 16.13 9.52
N SER A 131 -3.90 15.04 9.46
CA SER A 131 -4.69 14.58 10.62
C SER A 131 -3.82 14.29 11.85
N PHE A 132 -2.62 13.72 11.68
CA PHE A 132 -1.71 13.45 12.79
C PHE A 132 -1.14 14.71 13.43
N ARG A 133 -1.03 15.81 12.67
CA ARG A 133 -0.58 17.11 13.17
C ARG A 133 -1.71 17.89 13.85
N LEU A 134 -2.94 17.69 13.40
CA LEU A 134 -4.11 18.45 13.86
C LEU A 134 -4.80 17.82 15.07
N ASN A 135 -4.66 16.51 15.28
CA ASN A 135 -5.37 15.80 16.33
C ASN A 135 -4.42 15.20 17.37
N GLU A 136 -4.76 15.32 18.66
CA GLU A 136 -3.98 14.80 19.79
C GLU A 136 -3.70 13.28 19.68
N TRP A 137 -4.67 12.52 19.14
CA TRP A 137 -4.51 11.07 18.98
C TRP A 137 -3.41 10.69 17.96
N GLY A 138 -3.07 11.61 17.07
CA GLY A 138 -2.11 11.37 16.00
C GLY A 138 -0.68 11.81 16.32
N GLU A 139 -0.44 12.50 17.44
CA GLU A 139 0.91 12.96 17.81
C GLU A 139 1.91 11.79 17.90
N SER A 140 1.43 10.63 18.35
CA SER A 140 2.23 9.41 18.46
C SER A 140 2.37 8.63 17.15
N MET A 141 1.76 9.06 16.04
CA MET A 141 1.78 8.35 14.77
C MET A 141 2.40 9.16 13.64
N PHE A 142 2.93 8.49 12.62
CA PHE A 142 3.38 9.13 11.38
C PHE A 142 3.25 8.17 10.18
N VAL A 143 3.14 8.72 8.97
CA VAL A 143 3.24 7.91 7.75
C VAL A 143 4.71 7.56 7.54
N GLY A 144 5.03 6.27 7.68
CA GLY A 144 6.41 5.78 7.64
C GLY A 144 6.90 5.47 6.24
N ALA A 145 6.04 4.84 5.42
CA ALA A 145 6.37 4.48 4.04
C ALA A 145 5.10 4.38 3.18
N VAL A 146 5.27 4.63 1.89
CA VAL A 146 4.34 4.20 0.83
C VAL A 146 5.02 3.07 0.07
N ALA A 147 4.49 1.87 0.21
CA ALA A 147 4.98 0.67 -0.45
C ALA A 147 4.03 0.25 -1.57
N ASN A 148 4.57 -0.23 -2.69
CA ASN A 148 3.78 -0.79 -3.79
C ASN A 148 4.20 -2.23 -4.06
N ALA A 149 3.24 -3.15 -4.01
CA ALA A 149 3.43 -4.56 -4.38
C ALA A 149 3.34 -4.73 -5.91
N VAL A 150 4.31 -5.44 -6.48
CA VAL A 150 4.37 -5.73 -7.93
C VAL A 150 4.61 -7.22 -8.16
N GLY A 151 3.64 -7.90 -8.76
CA GLY A 151 3.85 -9.22 -9.35
C GLY A 151 4.58 -9.10 -10.69
N LEU A 152 5.59 -9.94 -10.90
CA LEU A 152 6.32 -9.99 -12.18
C LEU A 152 5.66 -10.91 -13.21
N ASP A 153 4.73 -11.79 -12.80
CA ASP A 153 3.97 -12.63 -13.71
C ASP A 153 3.10 -11.78 -14.65
N GLU A 154 3.29 -11.93 -15.96
CA GLU A 154 2.57 -11.19 -17.02
C GLU A 154 2.68 -9.65 -16.92
N PHE A 155 3.67 -9.14 -16.19
CA PHE A 155 3.81 -7.70 -15.92
C PHE A 155 3.91 -6.88 -17.21
N GLU A 156 4.86 -7.20 -18.11
CA GLU A 156 5.08 -6.42 -19.34
C GLU A 156 3.84 -6.42 -20.23
N GLU A 157 3.18 -7.57 -20.38
CA GLU A 157 1.97 -7.73 -21.18
C GLU A 157 0.87 -6.80 -20.64
N ARG A 158 0.56 -6.90 -19.35
CA ARG A 158 -0.47 -6.07 -18.69
C ARG A 158 -0.09 -4.59 -18.58
N PHE A 159 1.20 -4.28 -18.59
CA PHE A 159 1.71 -2.92 -18.47
C PHE A 159 1.53 -2.13 -19.76
N PHE A 160 1.70 -2.77 -20.93
CA PHE A 160 1.55 -2.12 -22.23
C PHE A 160 0.20 -2.36 -22.91
N ASP A 161 -0.70 -3.13 -22.29
CA ASP A 161 -2.06 -3.33 -22.78
C ASP A 161 -3.00 -2.16 -22.45
N ASP A 162 -4.13 -2.09 -23.16
CA ASP A 162 -5.23 -1.15 -22.91
C ASP A 162 -6.32 -1.71 -21.99
N ASP A 163 -6.14 -2.95 -21.51
CA ASP A 163 -7.03 -3.64 -20.57
C ASP A 163 -7.29 -2.83 -19.29
N ARG A 164 -8.57 -2.73 -18.94
CA ARG A 164 -9.05 -2.05 -17.73
C ARG A 164 -8.58 -2.74 -16.46
N LEU A 165 -8.29 -1.96 -15.43
CA LEU A 165 -7.91 -2.52 -14.13
C LEU A 165 -9.07 -3.25 -13.46
N CYS A 166 -8.89 -4.53 -13.12
CA CYS A 166 -9.84 -5.29 -12.31
C CYS A 166 -9.71 -4.89 -10.83
N LEU A 167 -10.75 -4.29 -10.26
CA LEU A 167 -10.84 -3.92 -8.85
C LEU A 167 -11.33 -5.08 -7.97
N TYR A 168 -12.19 -5.94 -8.51
CA TYR A 168 -12.76 -7.11 -7.83
C TYR A 168 -13.19 -8.17 -8.84
N GLY A 169 -13.12 -9.45 -8.44
CA GLY A 169 -13.52 -10.59 -9.27
C GLY A 169 -12.39 -11.15 -10.11
N MET A 170 -12.67 -12.22 -10.85
CA MET A 170 -11.67 -13.03 -11.57
C MET A 170 -11.88 -13.07 -13.10
N GLY A 171 -12.76 -12.23 -13.66
CA GLY A 171 -13.04 -12.22 -15.10
C GLY A 171 -14.27 -11.42 -15.48
N GLU A 172 -14.57 -11.35 -16.79
CA GLU A 172 -15.58 -10.45 -17.37
C GLU A 172 -16.99 -10.59 -16.79
N GLU A 173 -17.38 -11.80 -16.38
CA GLU A 173 -18.75 -12.08 -15.92
C GLU A 173 -19.04 -11.51 -14.52
N ASN A 174 -18.03 -11.39 -13.66
CA ASN A 174 -18.18 -10.97 -12.26
C ASN A 174 -17.16 -9.89 -11.85
N GLY A 175 -16.50 -9.29 -12.84
CA GLY A 175 -15.43 -8.34 -12.65
C GLY A 175 -15.96 -6.93 -12.46
N VAL A 176 -15.46 -6.24 -11.44
CA VAL A 176 -15.61 -4.79 -11.30
C VAL A 176 -14.35 -4.16 -11.86
N TYR A 177 -14.50 -3.25 -12.80
CA TYR A 177 -13.37 -2.63 -13.51
C TYR A 177 -13.31 -1.12 -13.28
N ASP A 178 -12.10 -0.61 -13.11
CA ASP A 178 -11.81 0.82 -13.20
C ASP A 178 -11.83 1.25 -14.68
N GLU A 179 -12.13 2.51 -14.95
CA GLU A 179 -12.08 3.05 -16.32
C GLU A 179 -10.64 3.20 -16.83
N ARG A 180 -9.67 3.32 -15.93
CA ARG A 180 -8.24 3.43 -16.26
C ARG A 180 -7.69 2.06 -16.66
N SER A 181 -6.74 2.06 -17.61
CA SER A 181 -6.02 0.85 -17.97
C SER A 181 -5.08 0.41 -16.85
N THR A 182 -4.81 -0.90 -16.79
CA THR A 182 -3.91 -1.51 -15.81
C THR A 182 -2.53 -0.86 -15.86
N GLY A 183 -1.95 -0.67 -17.05
CA GLY A 183 -0.65 -0.04 -17.24
C GLY A 183 -0.56 1.39 -16.68
N VAL A 184 -1.61 2.21 -16.87
CA VAL A 184 -1.66 3.57 -16.31
C VAL A 184 -1.65 3.54 -14.79
N VAL A 185 -2.45 2.65 -14.19
CA VAL A 185 -2.53 2.56 -12.73
C VAL A 185 -1.25 2.00 -12.14
N VAL A 186 -0.71 0.89 -12.67
CA VAL A 186 0.57 0.31 -12.25
C VAL A 186 1.69 1.34 -12.31
N SER A 187 1.81 2.06 -13.43
CA SER A 187 2.80 3.13 -13.61
C SER A 187 2.71 4.17 -12.50
N ARG A 188 1.47 4.58 -12.18
CA ARG A 188 1.21 5.60 -11.17
C ARG A 188 1.57 5.13 -9.76
N LEU A 189 1.18 3.91 -9.40
CA LEU A 189 1.44 3.33 -8.07
C LEU A 189 2.94 3.09 -7.84
N ILE A 190 3.67 2.59 -8.84
CA ILE A 190 5.13 2.48 -8.80
C ILE A 190 5.76 3.86 -8.65
N ARG A 191 5.26 4.86 -9.39
CA ARG A 191 5.83 6.21 -9.41
C ARG A 191 5.66 6.98 -8.11
N GLU A 192 4.67 6.66 -7.28
CA GLU A 192 4.47 7.36 -6.00
C GLU A 192 5.11 6.65 -4.80
N ALA A 193 5.47 5.38 -4.96
CA ALA A 193 5.97 4.58 -3.87
C ALA A 193 7.39 4.99 -3.47
N SER A 194 7.62 5.08 -2.16
CA SER A 194 8.97 5.14 -1.60
C SER A 194 9.66 3.76 -1.60
N CYS A 195 8.87 2.68 -1.66
CA CYS A 195 9.38 1.32 -1.74
C CYS A 195 8.56 0.51 -2.75
N VAL A 196 9.21 -0.14 -3.71
CA VAL A 196 8.60 -1.07 -4.65
C VAL A 196 9.02 -2.48 -4.25
N LEU A 197 8.03 -3.33 -4.00
CA LEU A 197 8.20 -4.68 -3.48
C LEU A 197 7.81 -5.68 -4.58
N GLU A 198 8.81 -6.24 -5.24
CA GLU A 198 8.61 -7.24 -6.30
C GLU A 198 8.34 -8.61 -5.68
N LEU A 199 7.38 -9.34 -6.24
CA LEU A 199 7.20 -10.75 -5.94
C LEU A 199 7.95 -11.61 -6.96
N PRO A 200 8.61 -12.68 -6.51
CA PRO A 200 9.36 -13.55 -7.40
C PRO A 200 8.43 -14.17 -8.45
N VAL A 201 8.98 -14.38 -9.64
CA VAL A 201 8.28 -15.08 -10.73
C VAL A 201 8.05 -16.54 -10.32
N ILE A 202 6.79 -16.95 -10.18
CA ILE A 202 6.44 -18.35 -9.87
C ILE A 202 6.13 -19.13 -11.17
N GLY A 203 5.80 -18.43 -12.27
CA GLY A 203 5.44 -19.01 -13.56
C GLY A 203 6.53 -19.00 -14.64
N ALA A 204 6.37 -19.82 -15.68
CA ALA A 204 7.26 -19.79 -16.86
C ALA A 204 7.09 -18.53 -17.74
N GLY A 205 6.05 -17.72 -17.50
CA GLY A 205 5.64 -16.63 -18.39
C GLY A 205 6.69 -15.52 -18.53
N CYS A 206 7.14 -14.95 -17.41
CA CYS A 206 8.07 -13.83 -17.44
C CYS A 206 9.52 -14.28 -17.72
N LEU A 207 9.94 -15.41 -17.13
CA LEU A 207 11.29 -15.97 -17.29
C LEU A 207 11.53 -16.64 -18.65
N ALA A 208 10.51 -17.10 -19.39
CA ALA A 208 10.75 -17.71 -20.70
C ALA A 208 10.86 -16.68 -21.85
N ARG A 209 10.30 -15.48 -21.68
CA ARG A 209 10.16 -14.47 -22.75
C ARG A 209 11.02 -13.22 -22.55
N HIS A 210 11.35 -12.86 -21.30
CA HIS A 210 11.93 -11.55 -20.96
C HIS A 210 13.30 -11.65 -20.27
N LEU A 211 13.99 -12.79 -20.37
CA LEU A 211 15.38 -12.89 -19.90
C LEU A 211 16.31 -12.17 -20.87
N GLY A 212 17.04 -11.18 -20.34
CA GLY A 212 18.17 -10.56 -21.00
C GLY A 212 19.32 -11.55 -21.22
N THR A 213 20.34 -11.10 -21.94
CA THR A 213 21.55 -11.89 -22.21
C THR A 213 22.35 -12.27 -20.96
N ASP A 214 22.08 -11.61 -19.84
CA ASP A 214 22.63 -11.79 -18.49
C ASP A 214 21.75 -12.67 -17.59
N GLY A 215 20.54 -13.02 -18.02
CA GLY A 215 19.57 -13.77 -17.20
C GLY A 215 18.74 -12.89 -16.25
N GLU A 216 18.73 -11.57 -16.43
CA GLU A 216 17.81 -10.69 -15.69
C GLU A 216 16.49 -10.49 -16.44
N CYS A 217 15.39 -10.31 -15.69
CA CYS A 217 14.07 -10.06 -16.27
C CYS A 217 13.91 -8.59 -16.67
N ALA A 218 13.59 -8.31 -17.93
CA ALA A 218 13.40 -6.95 -18.45
C ALA A 218 12.31 -6.14 -17.72
N CYS A 219 11.34 -6.81 -17.07
CA CYS A 219 10.32 -6.14 -16.25
C CYS A 219 10.94 -5.33 -15.11
N ARG A 220 12.07 -5.78 -14.54
CA ARG A 220 12.77 -5.06 -13.47
C ARG A 220 13.32 -3.73 -13.94
N ASP A 221 13.81 -3.66 -15.16
CA ASP A 221 14.30 -2.41 -15.74
C ASP A 221 13.17 -1.42 -15.98
N ILE A 222 11.99 -1.91 -16.42
CA ILE A 222 10.79 -1.08 -16.56
C ILE A 222 10.38 -0.52 -15.19
N ILE A 223 10.31 -1.36 -14.16
CA ILE A 223 9.96 -0.95 -12.79
C ILE A 223 10.93 0.13 -12.29
N ARG A 224 12.25 -0.12 -12.38
CA ARG A 224 13.30 0.83 -11.98
C ARG A 224 13.23 2.14 -12.75
N ALA A 225 12.88 2.12 -14.04
CA ALA A 225 12.75 3.32 -14.86
C ALA A 225 11.56 4.20 -14.46
N ILE A 226 10.48 3.59 -13.96
CA ILE A 226 9.26 4.31 -13.56
C ILE A 226 9.34 4.78 -12.11
N ALA A 227 9.93 3.98 -11.23
CA ALA A 227 10.07 4.28 -9.80
C ALA A 227 10.68 5.66 -9.54
N LEU A 228 10.42 6.23 -8.37
CA LEU A 228 11.14 7.43 -7.95
C LEU A 228 12.64 7.14 -7.89
N ARG A 229 13.46 8.14 -8.22
CA ARG A 229 14.92 7.99 -8.27
C ARG A 229 15.51 7.42 -6.97
N ASP A 230 14.93 7.82 -5.84
CA ASP A 230 15.39 7.44 -4.50
C ASP A 230 14.48 6.38 -3.86
N ALA A 231 13.56 5.78 -4.62
CA ALA A 231 12.74 4.68 -4.13
C ALA A 231 13.61 3.43 -3.93
N LEU A 232 13.35 2.72 -2.84
CA LEU A 232 13.89 1.39 -2.62
C LEU A 232 13.15 0.40 -3.52
N VAL A 233 13.84 -0.29 -4.42
CA VAL A 233 13.27 -1.38 -5.21
C VAL A 233 13.81 -2.71 -4.68
N CYS A 234 12.92 -3.55 -4.16
CA CYS A 234 13.24 -4.84 -3.56
C CYS A 234 12.80 -5.96 -4.49
N GLU A 235 13.76 -6.76 -4.95
CA GLU A 235 13.53 -7.83 -5.93
C GLU A 235 12.75 -9.04 -5.40
N ASP A 236 12.69 -9.19 -4.07
CA ASP A 236 11.89 -10.20 -3.39
C ASP A 236 11.31 -9.60 -2.10
N ALA A 237 10.01 -9.32 -2.14
CA ALA A 237 9.26 -8.75 -1.02
C ALA A 237 9.31 -9.63 0.25
N HIS A 238 9.53 -10.95 0.11
CA HIS A 238 9.61 -11.86 1.25
C HIS A 238 10.90 -11.68 2.08
N THR A 239 11.89 -10.98 1.53
CA THR A 239 13.17 -10.73 2.22
C THR A 239 13.17 -9.44 3.03
N VAL A 240 12.09 -8.66 2.99
CA VAL A 240 12.01 -7.31 3.56
C VAL A 240 11.02 -7.30 4.72
N GLY A 241 11.46 -6.79 5.87
CA GLY A 241 10.60 -6.58 7.02
C GLY A 241 9.92 -5.21 7.03
N LEU A 242 8.85 -5.09 7.82
CA LEU A 242 8.13 -3.82 8.01
C LEU A 242 9.04 -2.70 8.54
N VAL A 243 9.99 -3.04 9.42
CA VAL A 243 10.94 -2.08 10.00
C VAL A 243 11.91 -1.55 8.93
N ASP A 244 12.36 -2.41 8.03
CA ASP A 244 13.30 -2.05 6.97
C ASP A 244 12.68 -1.00 6.02
N LEU A 245 11.39 -1.16 5.70
CA LEU A 245 10.65 -0.19 4.90
C LEU A 245 10.61 1.19 5.54
N VAL A 246 10.29 1.25 6.84
CA VAL A 246 10.20 2.52 7.57
C VAL A 246 11.56 3.20 7.65
N GLN A 247 12.64 2.43 7.88
CA GLN A 247 13.99 2.97 7.94
C GLN A 247 14.47 3.49 6.58
N ALA A 248 14.22 2.75 5.50
CA ALA A 248 14.61 3.15 4.15
C ALA A 248 13.91 4.46 3.72
N SER A 249 12.61 4.58 3.98
CA SER A 249 11.84 5.79 3.65
C SER A 249 12.30 7.01 4.46
N VAL A 250 12.64 6.85 5.74
CA VAL A 250 13.15 7.96 6.57
C VAL A 250 14.52 8.44 6.06
N CYS A 251 15.41 7.51 5.69
CA CYS A 251 16.72 7.85 5.13
C CYS A 251 16.60 8.60 3.79
N ALA A 252 15.66 8.21 2.93
CA ALA A 252 15.42 8.87 1.64
C ALA A 252 14.84 10.29 1.78
N ALA A 253 14.13 10.58 2.89
CA ALA A 253 13.52 11.88 3.14
C ALA A 253 14.49 12.94 3.72
N MET A 254 15.72 12.56 4.08
CA MET A 254 16.74 13.50 4.56
C MET A 254 17.54 14.07 3.38
N PRO A 255 17.48 15.39 3.10
CA PRO A 255 18.35 15.98 2.09
C PRO A 255 19.81 15.91 2.54
N LEU A 256 20.69 15.46 1.64
CA LEU A 256 22.16 15.57 1.77
C LEU A 256 22.63 17.02 1.83
#